data_AF-A0A7S3CQF9-F1
#
_entry.id   AF-A0A7S3CQF9-F1
#
_cell.length_a   1.000
_cell.length_b   1.000
_cell.length_c   1.000
_cell.angle_alpha   90.00
_cell.angle_beta   90.00
_cell.angle_gamma   90.00
#
_symmetry.space_group_name_H-M   'P 1'
#
loop_
_entity.id
_entity.type
_entity.pdbx_description
1 polymer ?
#
loop_
_entity_poly.entity_id
_entity_poly.type
_entity_poly.pdbx_seq_one_letter_code
_entity_poly.pdbx_strand_id
1 'polypeptide(L)'
;KGNLSLAVDIIQNCFNLDAPKSVQKIGLFKLQQLLPVFKLLYPLYIDVLVHTDEEIKQIILSDSPIKEGEEIFYSFGNGTFNYKLKSDIQNFDEYLMAASLIDLIVHQGYDSLLREHMQIFMICCGKDPEKTLNNSQLSELWLKFFNKFKDFLLVSICDDDLVQDA
;
A
#
# COMPACT_ATOMS: atom_id res chain seq x y z
N LYS A 1 -4.28 5.31 -26.34
CA LYS A 1 -4.84 4.12 -25.62
C LYS A 1 -3.90 2.90 -25.69
N GLY A 2 -3.32 2.53 -26.84
CA GLY A 2 -2.40 1.37 -26.93
C GLY A 2 -1.08 1.46 -26.15
N ASN A 3 -0.53 2.66 -25.95
CA ASN A 3 0.74 2.84 -25.22
C ASN A 3 0.59 2.69 -23.68
N LEU A 4 -0.65 2.74 -23.17
CA LEU A 4 -0.94 2.71 -21.75
C LEU A 4 -1.08 1.28 -21.21
N SER A 5 -1.79 0.42 -21.95
CA SER A 5 -1.85 -1.02 -21.65
C SER A 5 -0.44 -1.59 -21.60
N LEU A 6 0.37 -1.27 -22.61
CA LEU A 6 1.76 -1.71 -22.67
C LEU A 6 2.57 -1.23 -21.44
N ALA A 7 2.38 0.01 -20.99
CA ALA A 7 3.06 0.51 -19.79
C ALA A 7 2.62 -0.21 -18.51
N VAL A 8 1.32 -0.49 -18.38
CA VAL A 8 0.76 -1.28 -17.26
C VAL A 8 1.27 -2.71 -17.29
N ASP A 9 1.28 -3.34 -18.46
CA ASP A 9 1.77 -4.72 -18.65
C ASP A 9 3.27 -4.79 -18.33
N ILE A 10 4.05 -3.78 -18.73
CA ILE A 10 5.47 -3.67 -18.36
C ILE A 10 5.61 -3.53 -16.84
N ILE A 11 4.81 -2.66 -16.21
CA ILE A 11 4.82 -2.47 -14.76
C ILE A 11 4.50 -3.79 -14.06
N GLN A 12 3.44 -4.49 -14.44
CA GLN A 12 3.05 -5.78 -13.85
C GLN A 12 4.14 -6.83 -13.98
N ASN A 13 4.82 -6.89 -15.13
CA ASN A 13 5.89 -7.86 -15.35
C ASN A 13 7.18 -7.51 -14.61
N CYS A 14 7.49 -6.22 -14.42
CA CYS A 14 8.70 -5.76 -13.73
C CYS A 14 8.53 -5.65 -12.22
N PHE A 15 7.30 -5.46 -11.75
CA PHE A 15 6.96 -5.23 -10.36
C PHE A 15 6.18 -6.44 -9.82
N ASN A 16 6.91 -7.48 -9.47
CA ASN A 16 6.37 -8.72 -8.90
C ASN A 16 7.14 -9.11 -7.63
N LEU A 17 6.59 -10.06 -6.88
CA LEU A 17 7.15 -10.53 -5.61
C LEU A 17 8.51 -11.22 -5.74
N ASP A 18 8.86 -11.72 -6.92
CA ASP A 18 10.14 -12.38 -7.20
C ASP A 18 11.26 -11.40 -7.61
N ALA A 19 10.92 -10.15 -7.87
CA ALA A 19 11.90 -9.13 -8.23
C ALA A 19 12.85 -8.85 -7.04
N PRO A 20 14.11 -8.44 -7.29
CA PRO A 20 15.01 -8.05 -6.21
C PRO A 20 14.37 -6.97 -5.32
N LYS A 21 14.56 -7.05 -4.00
CA LYS A 21 13.99 -6.11 -3.02
C LYS A 21 14.20 -4.64 -3.35
N SER A 22 15.35 -4.33 -3.93
CA SER A 22 15.68 -2.99 -4.39
C SER A 22 14.86 -2.52 -5.60
N VAL A 23 14.50 -3.45 -6.51
CA VAL A 23 13.58 -3.19 -7.63
C VAL A 23 12.16 -2.98 -7.09
N GLN A 24 11.73 -3.78 -6.11
CA GLN A 24 10.45 -3.58 -5.42
C GLN A 24 10.42 -2.22 -4.72
N LYS A 25 11.48 -1.84 -4.00
CA LYS A 25 11.61 -0.51 -3.39
C LYS A 25 11.42 0.61 -4.41
N ILE A 26 12.17 0.58 -5.51
CA ILE A 26 12.07 1.61 -6.57
C ILE A 26 10.67 1.62 -7.19
N GLY A 27 10.12 0.43 -7.45
CA GLY A 27 8.77 0.26 -7.96
C GLY A 27 7.74 0.93 -7.06
N LEU A 28 7.77 0.67 -5.75
CA LEU A 28 6.83 1.26 -4.79
C LEU A 28 6.89 2.80 -4.80
N PHE A 29 8.08 3.41 -4.86
CA PHE A 29 8.17 4.88 -4.95
C PHE A 29 7.72 5.43 -6.30
N LYS A 30 8.04 4.76 -7.40
CA LYS A 30 7.69 5.22 -8.75
C LYS A 30 6.22 5.01 -9.08
N LEU A 31 5.65 3.88 -8.66
CA LEU A 31 4.26 3.53 -8.90
C LEU A 31 3.31 4.32 -8.02
N GLN A 32 3.72 4.73 -6.81
CA GLN A 32 2.90 5.58 -5.95
C GLN A 32 2.41 6.84 -6.69
N GLN A 33 3.29 7.49 -7.46
CA GLN A 33 2.95 8.69 -8.24
C GLN A 33 1.96 8.43 -9.38
N LEU A 34 1.83 7.17 -9.79
CA LEU A 34 0.96 6.73 -10.88
C LEU A 34 -0.42 6.29 -10.38
N LEU A 35 -0.57 5.96 -9.10
CA LEU A 35 -1.82 5.46 -8.51
C LEU A 35 -3.03 6.38 -8.72
N PRO A 36 -2.93 7.72 -8.58
CA PRO A 36 -4.09 8.61 -8.80
C PRO A 36 -4.67 8.52 -10.21
N VAL A 37 -3.82 8.23 -11.20
CA VAL A 37 -4.20 8.14 -12.62
C VAL A 37 -4.57 6.71 -13.01
N PHE A 38 -3.89 5.71 -12.45
CA PHE A 38 -4.02 4.30 -12.82
C PHE A 38 -4.50 3.46 -11.63
N LYS A 39 -5.78 3.62 -11.29
CA LYS A 39 -6.46 2.90 -10.20
C LYS A 39 -6.40 1.36 -10.29
N LEU A 40 -6.12 0.81 -11.46
CA LEU A 40 -5.92 -0.63 -11.65
C LEU A 40 -4.62 -1.18 -11.03
N LEU A 41 -3.68 -0.30 -10.65
CA LEU A 41 -2.40 -0.69 -10.07
C LEU A 41 -2.48 -0.95 -8.55
N TYR A 42 -3.56 -0.57 -7.87
CA TYR A 42 -3.67 -0.74 -6.41
C TYR A 42 -3.52 -2.20 -5.95
N PRO A 43 -4.12 -3.23 -6.60
CA PRO A 43 -3.94 -4.62 -6.20
C PRO A 43 -2.47 -5.04 -6.21
N LEU A 44 -1.75 -4.74 -7.29
CA LEU A 44 -0.33 -5.05 -7.42
C LEU A 44 0.52 -4.26 -6.41
N TYR A 45 0.20 -2.98 -6.21
CA TYR A 45 0.89 -2.12 -5.27
C TYR A 45 0.78 -2.64 -3.85
N ILE A 46 -0.43 -3.00 -3.42
CA ILE A 46 -0.70 -3.52 -2.08
C ILE A 46 -0.05 -4.90 -1.88
N ASP A 47 -0.13 -5.78 -2.88
CA ASP A 47 0.52 -7.09 -2.82
C ASP A 47 2.03 -6.95 -2.58
N VAL A 48 2.73 -6.16 -3.38
CA VAL A 48 4.17 -5.94 -3.15
C VAL A 48 4.45 -5.22 -1.83
N LEU A 49 3.64 -4.23 -1.46
CA LEU A 49 3.82 -3.47 -0.22
C LEU A 49 3.71 -4.37 1.03
N VAL A 50 2.73 -5.29 1.07
CA VAL A 50 2.55 -6.24 2.20
C VAL A 50 3.79 -7.10 2.41
N HIS A 51 4.41 -7.58 1.32
CA HIS A 51 5.56 -8.48 1.38
C HIS A 51 6.92 -7.79 1.46
N THR A 52 6.96 -6.46 1.36
CA THR A 52 8.22 -5.69 1.39
C THR A 52 8.78 -5.59 2.81
N ASP A 53 10.09 -5.38 2.94
CA ASP A 53 10.74 -5.18 4.23
C ASP A 53 10.14 -4.02 5.05
N GLU A 54 10.10 -4.20 6.37
CA GLU A 54 9.53 -3.26 7.33
C GLU A 54 10.13 -1.85 7.22
N GLU A 55 11.45 -1.74 7.04
CA GLU A 55 12.12 -0.45 6.86
C GLU A 55 11.54 0.33 5.67
N ILE A 56 11.25 -0.35 4.55
CA ILE A 56 10.71 0.29 3.35
C ILE A 56 9.23 0.63 3.55
N LYS A 57 8.46 -0.26 4.19
CA LYS A 57 7.06 0.02 4.57
C LYS A 57 6.99 1.29 5.40
N GLN A 58 7.79 1.40 6.46
CA GLN A 58 7.85 2.60 7.30
C GLN A 58 8.15 3.86 6.48
N ILE A 59 9.06 3.82 5.50
CA ILE A 59 9.35 4.97 4.63
C ILE A 59 8.13 5.35 3.76
N ILE A 60 7.40 4.36 3.24
CA ILE A 60 6.23 4.58 2.38
C ILE A 60 5.01 5.04 3.18
N LEU A 61 4.86 4.49 4.37
CA LEU A 61 3.66 4.62 5.20
C LEU A 61 3.75 5.75 6.23
N SER A 62 4.91 6.38 6.40
CA SER A 62 5.10 7.52 7.30
C SER A 62 4.75 8.87 6.65
N ASP A 63 4.01 9.70 7.39
CA ASP A 63 3.75 11.12 7.06
C ASP A 63 5.00 12.00 7.29
N SER A 64 6.01 11.50 7.99
CA SER A 64 7.27 12.18 8.27
C SER A 64 8.47 11.49 7.58
N PRO A 65 9.44 12.26 7.03
CA PRO A 65 10.67 11.65 6.52
C PRO A 65 11.40 10.97 7.69
N ILE A 66 11.72 9.68 7.53
CA ILE A 66 12.40 8.90 8.58
C ILE A 66 13.73 9.54 9.00
N LYS A 67 14.41 10.20 8.06
CA LYS A 67 15.52 11.13 8.30
C LYS A 67 15.48 12.25 7.26
N GLU A 68 15.52 13.51 7.71
CA GLU A 68 15.71 14.64 6.80
C GLU A 68 17.08 14.52 6.09
N GLY A 69 17.07 14.43 4.76
CA GLY A 69 18.29 14.49 3.96
C GLY A 69 18.96 13.17 3.60
N GLU A 70 18.36 12.00 3.87
CA GLU A 70 18.87 10.74 3.33
C GLU A 70 18.59 10.63 1.82
N GLU A 71 19.64 10.78 1.02
CA GLU A 71 19.67 10.33 -0.37
C GLU A 71 20.04 8.85 -0.39
N ILE A 72 19.14 8.00 -0.88
CA ILE A 72 19.51 6.62 -1.18
C ILE A 72 20.26 6.62 -2.50
N PHE A 73 21.53 6.22 -2.44
CA PHE A 73 22.35 5.93 -3.60
C PHE A 73 22.00 4.55 -4.12
N TYR A 74 21.47 4.48 -5.35
CA TYR A 74 21.20 3.21 -6.00
C TYR A 74 22.02 3.07 -7.28
N SER A 75 22.77 1.97 -7.37
CA SER A 75 23.58 1.60 -8.53
C SER A 75 22.88 0.49 -9.30
N PHE A 76 22.51 0.74 -10.55
CA PHE A 76 22.01 -0.29 -11.47
C PHE A 76 22.87 -0.30 -12.73
N GLY A 77 23.66 -1.37 -12.90
CA GLY A 77 24.64 -1.44 -13.98
C GLY A 77 25.68 -0.32 -13.88
N ASN A 78 25.88 0.44 -14.97
CA ASN A 78 26.82 1.57 -15.02
C ASN A 78 26.20 2.93 -14.61
N GLY A 79 24.94 2.94 -14.16
CA GLY A 79 24.24 4.16 -13.74
C GLY A 79 24.03 4.22 -12.24
N THR A 80 24.38 5.34 -11.61
CA THR A 80 23.97 5.67 -10.24
C THR A 80 22.88 6.74 -10.30
N PHE A 81 21.82 6.55 -9.54
CA PHE A 81 20.72 7.52 -9.43
C PHE A 81 20.50 7.90 -7.97
N ASN A 82 20.26 9.19 -7.72
CA ASN A 82 19.84 9.70 -6.42
C ASN A 82 18.32 9.90 -6.44
N TYR A 83 17.62 9.29 -5.48
CA TYR A 83 16.20 9.55 -5.25
C TYR A 83 16.00 10.16 -3.87
N LYS A 84 15.21 11.25 -3.81
CA LYS A 84 14.72 11.79 -2.54
C LYS A 84 13.58 10.89 -2.06
N LEU A 85 13.78 10.24 -0.91
CA LEU A 85 12.74 9.49 -0.21
C LEU A 85 11.69 10.45 0.33
N LYS A 86 10.68 10.76 -0.48
CA LYS A 86 9.45 11.34 0.06
C LYS A 86 8.29 10.55 -0.50
N SER A 87 7.81 9.61 0.31
CA SER A 87 6.45 9.12 0.12
C SER A 87 5.52 10.31 0.22
N ASP A 88 4.54 10.38 -0.67
CA ASP A 88 3.50 11.37 -0.60
C ASP A 88 2.18 10.64 -0.43
N ILE A 89 1.77 10.51 0.83
CA ILE A 89 0.56 9.81 1.24
C ILE A 89 -0.69 10.45 0.59
N GLN A 90 -0.61 11.69 0.13
CA GLN A 90 -1.69 12.33 -0.63
C GLN A 90 -1.96 11.67 -1.99
N ASN A 91 -1.02 10.88 -2.53
CA ASN A 91 -1.23 10.13 -3.75
C ASN A 91 -2.03 8.83 -3.53
N PHE A 92 -2.34 8.48 -2.28
CA PHE A 92 -3.15 7.32 -1.97
C PHE A 92 -4.65 7.66 -1.98
N ASP A 93 -5.41 6.80 -2.65
CA ASP A 93 -6.86 6.71 -2.51
C ASP A 93 -7.11 5.66 -1.44
N GLU A 94 -7.37 6.12 -0.23
CA GLU A 94 -7.50 5.32 1.00
C GLU A 94 -8.49 4.15 0.80
N TYR A 95 -9.59 4.41 0.10
CA TYR A 95 -10.59 3.38 -0.18
C TYR A 95 -10.05 2.30 -1.12
N LEU A 96 -9.34 2.68 -2.18
CA LEU A 96 -8.78 1.71 -3.13
C LEU A 96 -7.64 0.88 -2.53
N MET A 97 -6.84 1.48 -1.63
CA MET A 97 -5.87 0.73 -0.84
C MET A 97 -6.56 -0.30 0.04
N ALA A 98 -7.55 0.13 0.83
CA ALA A 98 -8.31 -0.76 1.71
C ALA A 98 -9.00 -1.88 0.91
N ALA A 99 -9.70 -1.54 -0.17
CA ALA A 99 -10.38 -2.50 -1.04
C ALA A 99 -9.42 -3.55 -1.62
N SER A 100 -8.23 -3.11 -2.07
CA SER A 100 -7.22 -4.02 -2.60
C SER A 100 -6.61 -4.92 -1.51
N LEU A 101 -6.44 -4.38 -0.30
CA LEU A 101 -5.95 -5.14 0.86
C LEU A 101 -6.92 -6.25 1.28
N ILE A 102 -8.22 -5.97 1.39
CA ILE A 102 -9.18 -7.01 1.77
C ILE A 102 -9.31 -8.08 0.69
N ASP A 103 -9.27 -7.70 -0.60
CA ASP A 103 -9.32 -8.67 -1.68
C ASP A 103 -8.06 -9.55 -1.68
N LEU A 104 -6.88 -9.00 -1.34
CA LEU A 104 -5.64 -9.77 -1.14
C LEU A 104 -5.77 -10.77 0.02
N ILE A 105 -6.25 -10.32 1.19
CA ILE A 105 -6.41 -11.15 2.40
C ILE A 105 -7.34 -12.34 2.11
N VAL A 106 -8.49 -12.06 1.49
CA VAL A 106 -9.47 -13.09 1.11
C VAL A 106 -8.89 -14.03 0.06
N HIS A 107 -8.19 -13.51 -0.95
CA HIS A 107 -7.61 -14.32 -2.02
C HIS A 107 -6.53 -15.27 -1.52
N GLN A 108 -5.68 -14.81 -0.60
CA GLN A 108 -4.64 -15.62 0.01
C GLN A 108 -5.16 -16.58 1.10
N GLY A 109 -6.44 -16.47 1.47
CA GLY A 109 -7.09 -17.39 2.40
C GLY A 109 -6.60 -17.25 3.84
N TYR A 110 -6.21 -16.04 4.26
CA TYR A 110 -5.91 -15.79 5.66
C TYR A 110 -7.18 -15.91 6.51
N ASP A 111 -7.04 -16.43 7.73
CA ASP A 111 -8.13 -16.45 8.72
C ASP A 111 -8.07 -15.24 9.67
N SER A 112 -6.90 -14.58 9.75
CA SER A 112 -6.65 -13.40 10.58
C SER A 112 -5.74 -12.40 9.87
N LEU A 113 -5.68 -11.18 10.40
CA LEU A 113 -4.81 -10.11 9.93
C LEU A 113 -3.42 -10.29 10.51
N LEU A 114 -2.41 -10.02 9.68
CA LEU A 114 -1.03 -9.89 10.12
C LEU A 114 -0.75 -8.42 10.47
N ARG A 115 0.42 -8.17 11.08
CA ARG A 115 0.87 -6.82 11.45
C ARG A 115 0.87 -5.88 10.26
N GLU A 116 1.35 -6.35 9.12
CA GLU A 116 1.44 -5.63 7.86
C GLU A 116 0.05 -5.20 7.34
N HIS A 117 -0.93 -6.09 7.47
CA HIS A 117 -2.32 -5.79 7.09
C HIS A 117 -2.87 -4.65 7.96
N MET A 118 -2.61 -4.72 9.27
CA MET A 118 -3.04 -3.69 10.22
C MET A 118 -2.37 -2.34 9.94
N GLN A 119 -1.05 -2.31 9.73
CA GLN A 119 -0.31 -1.07 9.42
C GLN A 119 -0.86 -0.37 8.17
N ILE A 120 -1.09 -1.12 7.09
CA ILE A 120 -1.65 -0.57 5.85
C ILE A 120 -3.09 -0.10 6.07
N PHE A 121 -3.90 -0.90 6.78
CA PHE A 121 -5.29 -0.56 7.07
C PHE A 121 -5.40 0.75 7.88
N MET A 122 -4.54 0.95 8.89
CA MET A 122 -4.54 2.14 9.74
C MET A 122 -4.31 3.44 8.97
N ILE A 123 -3.60 3.38 7.84
CA ILE A 123 -3.39 4.54 6.95
C ILE A 123 -4.61 4.81 6.07
N CYS A 124 -5.36 3.78 5.74
CA CYS A 124 -6.60 3.89 4.98
C CYS A 124 -7.76 4.40 5.85
N CYS A 125 -7.69 4.24 7.18
CA CYS A 125 -8.73 4.67 8.08
C CYS A 125 -8.81 6.20 8.14
N GLY A 126 -9.99 6.72 7.79
CA GLY A 126 -10.29 8.13 7.60
C GLY A 126 -9.71 9.05 8.67
N LYS A 127 -8.63 9.74 8.30
CA LYS A 127 -8.06 10.85 9.07
C LYS A 127 -9.05 12.02 9.20
N ASP A 128 -10.07 12.05 8.34
CA ASP A 128 -11.09 13.10 8.25
C ASP A 128 -12.51 12.48 8.29
N PRO A 129 -13.14 12.43 9.48
CA PRO A 129 -14.50 11.91 9.65
C PRO A 129 -15.53 12.63 8.79
N GLU A 130 -15.34 13.93 8.52
CA GLU A 130 -16.30 14.71 7.74
C GLU A 130 -16.28 14.31 6.26
N LYS A 131 -15.11 14.02 5.70
CA LYS A 131 -15.01 13.54 4.31
C LYS A 131 -15.43 12.09 4.13
N THR A 132 -15.30 11.28 5.19
CA THR A 132 -15.55 9.84 5.13
C THR A 132 -17.01 9.48 5.39
N LEU A 133 -17.64 10.09 6.40
CA LEU A 133 -18.99 9.72 6.85
C LEU A 133 -20.09 10.61 6.27
N ASN A 134 -19.82 11.89 5.99
CA ASN A 134 -20.85 12.82 5.49
C ASN A 134 -21.06 12.76 3.97
N ASN A 135 -20.21 12.02 3.25
CA ASN A 135 -20.44 11.68 1.85
C ASN A 135 -21.18 10.32 1.77
N SER A 136 -22.46 10.34 1.40
CA SER A 136 -23.31 9.15 1.36
C SER A 136 -22.76 8.03 0.46
N GLN A 137 -22.17 8.39 -0.68
CA GLN A 137 -21.60 7.40 -1.61
C GLN A 137 -20.35 6.75 -1.05
N LEU A 138 -19.44 7.53 -0.44
CA LEU A 138 -18.23 6.98 0.19
C LEU A 138 -18.58 6.14 1.43
N SER A 139 -19.55 6.59 2.22
CA SER A 139 -20.04 5.87 3.40
C SER A 139 -20.57 4.47 3.03
N GLU A 140 -21.34 4.35 1.94
CA GLU A 140 -21.81 3.04 1.46
C GLU A 140 -20.65 2.13 1.00
N LEU A 141 -19.63 2.69 0.35
CA LEU A 141 -18.46 1.93 -0.09
C LEU A 141 -17.65 1.41 1.10
N TRP A 142 -17.43 2.25 2.11
CA TRP A 142 -16.77 1.87 3.35
C TRP A 142 -17.57 0.84 4.15
N LEU A 143 -18.91 0.95 4.17
CA LEU A 143 -19.75 -0.06 4.81
C LEU A 143 -19.63 -1.43 4.11
N LYS A 144 -19.59 -1.46 2.78
CA LYS A 144 -19.37 -2.70 2.01
C LYS A 144 -17.99 -3.30 2.30
N PHE A 145 -16.96 -2.47 2.34
CA PHE A 145 -15.61 -2.88 2.73
C PHE A 145 -15.61 -3.48 4.15
N PHE A 146 -16.16 -2.77 5.13
CA PHE A 146 -16.14 -3.18 6.53
C PHE A 146 -16.87 -4.50 6.76
N ASN A 147 -17.98 -4.73 6.04
CA ASN A 147 -18.69 -6.01 6.12
C ASN A 147 -17.85 -7.21 5.67
N LYS A 148 -16.89 -7.03 4.76
CA LYS A 148 -15.92 -8.06 4.38
C LYS A 148 -14.77 -8.18 5.38
N PHE A 149 -14.33 -7.06 5.95
CA PHE A 149 -13.12 -6.97 6.77
C PHE A 149 -13.33 -7.34 8.25
N LYS A 150 -14.52 -7.08 8.79
CA LYS A 150 -14.81 -7.15 10.23
C LYS A 150 -14.47 -8.51 10.88
N ASP A 151 -14.66 -9.61 10.18
CA ASP A 151 -14.47 -10.95 10.76
C ASP A 151 -12.97 -11.21 10.99
N PHE A 152 -12.13 -10.86 10.01
CA PHE A 152 -10.67 -10.90 10.16
C PHE A 152 -10.20 -9.98 11.30
N LEU A 153 -10.74 -8.77 11.37
CA LEU A 153 -10.40 -7.82 12.43
C LEU A 153 -10.75 -8.37 13.82
N LEU A 154 -11.96 -8.90 13.99
CA LEU A 154 -12.44 -9.44 15.27
C LEU A 154 -11.58 -10.61 15.78
N VAL A 155 -11.11 -11.47 14.88
CA VAL A 155 -10.18 -12.55 15.25
C VAL A 155 -8.83 -11.96 15.65
N SER A 156 -8.34 -10.96 14.91
CA SER A 156 -6.99 -10.40 15.10
C SER A 156 -6.83 -9.60 16.38
N ILE A 157 -7.88 -8.90 16.83
CA ILE A 157 -7.84 -8.16 18.10
C ILE A 157 -7.86 -9.07 19.34
N CYS A 158 -8.09 -10.38 19.16
CA CYS A 158 -7.93 -11.37 20.21
C CYS A 158 -6.50 -11.93 20.30
N ASP A 159 -5.60 -11.52 19.41
CA ASP A 159 -4.20 -11.89 19.42
C ASP A 159 -3.39 -10.85 20.22
N ASP A 160 -2.91 -11.24 21.40
CA ASP A 160 -2.19 -10.36 22.32
C ASP A 160 -0.91 -9.76 21.70
N ASP A 161 -0.26 -10.46 20.75
CA ASP A 161 0.97 -10.00 20.10
C ASP A 161 0.71 -8.88 19.08
N LEU A 162 -0.49 -8.82 18.50
CA LEU A 162 -0.92 -7.74 17.61
C LEU A 162 -1.41 -6.51 18.38
N VAL A 163 -1.98 -6.71 19.57
CA VAL A 163 -2.54 -5.64 20.40
C VAL A 163 -1.46 -4.86 21.16
N GLN A 164 -0.33 -5.48 21.51
CA GLN A 164 0.75 -4.82 22.26
C GLN A 164 1.63 -3.89 21.42
N ASP A 165 1.65 -4.06 20.09
CA ASP A 165 2.50 -3.33 19.15
C ASP A 165 1.74 -2.33 18.23
N ALA A 166 0.43 -2.16 18.46
CA ALA A 166 -0.44 -1.20 17.76
C ALA A 166 -0.60 0.13 18.54
#